data_AF-A0A0E9WQ76-F1
#
_entry.id   AF-A0A0E9WQ76-F1
#
_cell.length_a   1.000
_cell.length_b   1.000
_cell.length_c   1.000
_cell.angle_alpha   90.00
_cell.angle_beta   90.00
_cell.angle_gamma   90.00
#
_symmetry.space_group_name_H-M   'P 1'
#
loop_
_entity.id
_entity.type
_entity.pdbx_description
1 polymer ?
#
loop_
_entity_poly.entity_id
_entity_poly.type
_entity_poly.pdbx_seq_one_letter_code
_entity_poly.pdbx_strand_id
1 'polypeptide(L)' 'MSPNLVRYDDVEEANYFKQSNELSQAVNQELLADPLVPPQLTVRDFYMTDPISRASQTMAKCVKAVTEGAHAVDEPSVC' A
#
# COMPACT_ATOMS: atom_id res chain seq x y z
N MET A 1 -4.14 13.53 20.85
CA MET A 1 -4.96 12.35 21.19
C MET A 1 -6.30 12.51 20.52
N SER A 2 -6.76 11.49 19.77
CA SER A 2 -8.02 11.55 19.02
C SER A 2 -8.99 10.49 19.57
N PRO A 3 -10.26 10.85 19.85
CA PRO A 3 -11.21 9.93 20.49
C PRO A 3 -11.71 8.81 19.57
N ASN A 4 -11.54 8.92 18.26
CA ASN A 4 -11.91 7.85 17.31
C ASN A 4 -10.99 6.63 17.39
N LEU A 5 -9.76 6.74 17.91
CA LEU A 5 -8.80 5.63 17.99
C LEU A 5 -9.15 4.55 19.01
N VAL A 6 -10.20 4.76 19.82
CA VAL A 6 -10.71 3.80 20.80
C VAL A 6 -12.11 3.28 20.45
N ARG A 7 -12.71 3.77 19.36
CA ARG A 7 -14.00 3.31 18.85
C ARG A 7 -13.73 2.26 17.78
N TYR A 8 -13.66 1.00 18.19
CA TYR A 8 -13.40 -0.12 17.29
C TYR A 8 -14.59 -0.36 16.37
N ASP A 9 -14.31 -0.80 15.13
CA ASP A 9 -15.30 -1.13 14.09
C ASP A 9 -16.23 0.01 13.65
N ASP A 10 -16.04 1.23 14.17
CA ASP A 10 -16.79 2.43 13.82
C ASP A 10 -15.98 3.37 12.91
N VAL A 11 -16.56 3.77 11.77
CA VAL A 11 -15.99 4.79 10.89
C VAL A 11 -16.80 6.07 11.02
N GLU A 12 -16.20 7.07 11.67
CA GLU A 12 -16.80 8.39 11.88
C GLU A 12 -16.65 9.28 10.63
N GLU A 13 -17.71 9.99 10.26
CA GLU A 13 -17.70 10.90 9.10
C GLU A 13 -16.88 12.17 9.38
N ALA A 14 -16.07 12.62 8.40
CA ALA A 14 -15.28 13.84 8.49
C ALA A 14 -15.82 14.93 7.55
N ASN A 15 -16.52 15.94 8.10
CA ASN A 15 -17.40 16.83 7.31
C ASN A 15 -16.84 18.20 6.89
N TYR A 16 -15.64 18.58 7.32
CA TYR A 16 -15.08 19.93 7.05
C TYR A 16 -14.38 20.08 5.70
N PHE A 17 -14.95 19.50 4.63
CA PHE A 17 -14.38 19.56 3.29
C PHE A 17 -14.29 20.98 2.73
N LYS A 18 -15.30 21.83 2.99
CA LYS A 18 -15.35 23.21 2.46
C LYS A 18 -14.22 24.06 3.04
N GLN A 19 -14.08 24.06 4.36
CA GLN A 19 -13.06 24.82 5.08
C GLN A 19 -11.65 24.33 4.73
N SER A 20 -11.46 23.02 4.58
CA SER A 20 -10.16 22.45 4.18
C SER A 20 -9.77 22.86 2.76
N ASN A 21 -10.72 22.89 1.82
CA ASN A 21 -10.46 23.33 0.44
C ASN A 21 -10.11 24.83 0.39
N GLU A 22 -10.86 25.67 1.11
CA GLU A 22 -10.59 27.12 1.21
C GLU A 22 -9.17 27.40 1.74
N LEU A 23 -8.76 26.68 2.79
CA LEU A 23 -7.40 26.83 3.34
C LEU A 23 -6.32 26.27 2.40
N SER A 24 -6.60 25.19 1.67
CA SER A 24 -5.63 24.58 0.74
C SER A 24 -5.32 25.50 -0.44
N GLN A 25 -6.27 26.34 -0.86
CA GLN A 25 -6.08 27.33 -1.93
C GLN A 25 -5.18 28.51 -1.51
N ALA A 26 -4.95 28.72 -0.21
CA ALA A 26 -4.07 29.79 0.26
C ALA A 26 -2.58 29.50 0.00
N VAL A 27 -2.23 28.23 -0.26
CA VAL A 27 -0.86 27.80 -0.58
C VAL A 27 -0.76 27.43 -2.05
N ASN A 28 0.00 28.20 -2.81
CA ASN A 28 0.23 27.92 -4.23
C ASN A 28 1.37 26.91 -4.39
N GLN A 29 1.03 25.62 -4.38
CA GLN A 29 1.95 24.56 -4.75
C GLN A 29 1.87 24.31 -6.27
N GLU A 30 3.02 24.27 -6.94
CA GLU A 30 3.08 23.97 -8.37
C GLU A 30 2.97 22.47 -8.65
N LEU A 31 2.34 22.13 -9.78
CA LEU A 31 2.29 20.77 -10.28
C LEU A 31 3.63 20.42 -10.92
N LEU A 32 4.15 19.24 -10.59
CA LEU A 32 5.32 18.69 -11.25
C LEU A 32 4.94 18.24 -12.67
N ALA A 33 5.88 18.35 -13.60
CA ALA A 33 5.71 17.85 -14.97
C ALA A 33 5.86 16.33 -15.08
N ASP A 34 6.30 15.67 -14.00
CA ASP A 34 6.47 14.23 -13.96
C ASP A 34 5.12 13.49 -14.00
N PRO A 35 5.02 12.37 -14.73
CA PRO A 35 3.79 11.60 -14.79
C PRO A 35 3.47 10.98 -13.43
N LEU A 36 2.18 11.01 -13.06
CA LEU A 36 1.67 10.30 -11.89
C LEU A 36 1.63 8.79 -12.17
N VAL A 37 2.69 8.08 -11.79
CA VAL A 37 2.78 6.62 -11.89
C VAL A 37 2.51 6.01 -10.51
N PRO A 38 1.53 5.10 -10.37
CA PRO A 38 1.28 4.46 -9.09
C PRO A 38 2.50 3.61 -8.67
N PRO A 39 2.81 3.53 -7.38
CA PRO A 39 3.99 2.79 -6.91
C PRO A 39 3.86 1.27 -7.08
N GLN A 40 2.66 0.75 -7.32
CA GLN A 40 2.39 -0.67 -7.52
C GLN A 40 1.79 -0.85 -8.93
N LEU A 41 2.59 -1.34 -9.86
CA LEU A 41 2.18 -1.60 -11.25
C LEU A 41 1.95 -3.07 -11.50
N THR A 42 2.74 -3.92 -10.83
CA THR A 42 2.75 -5.35 -11.06
C THR A 42 2.38 -6.11 -9.80
N VAL A 43 1.97 -7.36 -9.98
CA VAL A 43 1.63 -8.27 -8.86
C VAL A 43 2.83 -8.53 -7.94
N ARG A 44 4.07 -8.40 -8.43
CA ARG A 44 5.28 -8.46 -7.60
C ARG A 44 5.31 -7.35 -6.54
N ASP A 45 4.88 -6.15 -6.91
CA ASP A 45 4.93 -4.97 -6.03
C ASP A 45 3.90 -5.06 -4.90
N PHE A 46 2.85 -5.86 -5.10
CA PHE A 46 1.81 -6.13 -4.11
C PHE A 46 2.28 -7.05 -2.97
N TYR A 47 3.11 -8.05 -3.25
CA TYR A 47 3.50 -9.05 -2.23
C TYR A 47 4.61 -8.58 -1.26
N MET A 48 5.19 -7.38 -1.45
CA MET A 48 6.38 -6.92 -0.72
C MET A 48 6.27 -5.46 -0.23
N THR A 49 5.22 -5.15 0.53
CA THR A 49 4.85 -3.78 0.92
C THR A 49 5.49 -3.31 2.22
N ASP A 50 5.40 -4.12 3.28
CA ASP A 50 5.85 -3.80 4.63
C ASP A 50 7.02 -4.72 5.08
N PRO A 51 7.68 -4.47 6.23
CA PRO A 51 8.78 -5.32 6.70
C PRO A 51 8.37 -6.78 6.93
N ILE A 52 7.11 -7.03 7.32
CA ILE A 52 6.59 -8.37 7.60
C ILE A 52 6.47 -9.17 6.31
N SER A 53 5.78 -8.64 5.30
CA SER A 53 5.66 -9.25 3.98
C SER A 53 7.02 -9.41 3.32
N ARG A 54 7.94 -8.44 3.49
CA ARG A 54 9.30 -8.50 2.96
C ARG A 54 10.17 -9.61 3.56
N ALA A 55 10.01 -9.87 4.86
CA ALA A 55 10.69 -10.97 5.54
C ALA A 55 10.00 -12.33 5.36
N SER A 56 8.77 -12.35 4.83
CA SER A 56 7.98 -13.56 4.69
C SER A 56 8.48 -14.46 3.54
N GLN A 57 8.85 -15.69 3.89
CA GLN A 57 9.24 -16.70 2.90
C GLN A 57 8.09 -17.08 1.97
N THR A 58 6.85 -17.04 2.46
CA THR A 58 5.67 -17.36 1.63
C THR A 58 5.44 -16.29 0.58
N MET A 59 5.57 -15.01 0.96
CA MET A 59 5.47 -13.90 0.02
C MET A 59 6.60 -13.92 -1.00
N ALA A 60 7.82 -14.28 -0.59
CA ALA A 60 8.94 -14.45 -1.52
C ALA A 60 8.68 -15.55 -2.58
N LYS A 61 8.04 -16.66 -2.18
CA LYS A 61 7.59 -17.70 -3.11
C LYS A 61 6.49 -17.21 -4.05
N CYS A 62 5.51 -16.44 -3.54
CA CYS A 62 4.48 -15.83 -4.38
C CYS A 62 5.08 -14.92 -5.45
N VAL A 63 6.06 -14.09 -5.09
CA VAL A 63 6.77 -13.24 -6.06
C VAL A 63 7.47 -14.10 -7.12
N LYS A 64 8.23 -15.13 -6.71
CA LYS A 64 8.90 -16.03 -7.64
C LYS A 64 7.94 -16.75 -8.59
N ALA A 65 6.84 -17.29 -8.07
CA ALA A 65 5.84 -17.95 -8.90
C ALA A 65 5.21 -17.00 -9.93
N VAL A 66 5.03 -15.73 -9.57
CA VAL A 66 4.50 -14.69 -10.45
C VAL A 66 5.52 -14.26 -11.51
N THR A 67 6.82 -14.20 -11.18
CA THR A 67 7.86 -13.73 -12.11
C THR A 67 8.45 -14.81 -12.99
N GLU A 68 8.65 -16.01 -12.45
CA GLU A 68 9.38 -17.13 -13.07
C GLU A 68 8.45 -18.30 -13.45
N GLY A 69 7.17 -18.24 -13.04
CA GLY A 69 6.16 -19.27 -13.32
C GLY A 69 6.03 -20.32 -12.21
N ALA A 70 4.91 -21.04 -12.21
CA ALA A 70 4.55 -21.99 -11.15
C ALA A 70 5.55 -23.15 -10.97
N HIS A 71 6.36 -23.46 -11.98
CA HIS A 71 7.36 -24.53 -11.92
C HIS A 71 8.69 -24.09 -11.24
N ALA A 72 8.88 -22.80 -10.96
CA ALA A 72 10.11 -22.26 -10.37
C ALA A 72 10.11 -22.27 -8.83
N VAL A 73 9.02 -22.70 -8.20
CA VAL A 73 8.92 -22.84 -6.74
C VAL A 73 9.16 -24.29 -6.34
N ASP A 74 10.39 -24.60 -5.91
CA ASP A 74 10.70 -25.89 -5.28
C ASP A 74 9.87 -26.06 -3.99
N GLU A 75 9.12 -27.16 -3.93
CA GLU A 75 8.42 -27.55 -2.71
C GLU A 75 9.45 -27.81 -1.60
N PRO A 76 9.31 -27.22 -0.41
CA PRO A 76 10.20 -27.56 0.69
C PRO A 76 9.95 -29.02 1.07
N SER A 77 11.02 -29.83 1.10
CA SER A 77 10.98 -31.12 1.79
C SER A 77 10.57 -30.84 3.24
N VAL A 78 9.35 -31.21 3.58
CA VAL A 78 8.91 -31.27 4.97
C VAL A 78 9.75 -32.39 5.61
N CYS A 79 10.71 -32.00 6.45
CA CYS A 79 11.32 -32.92 7.41
C CYS A 79 10.42 -33.03 8.64
#